data_AF-A0A7X6V4G3-F1
#
_entry.id   AF-A0A7X6V4G3-F1
#
_cell.length_a   1.000
_cell.length_b   1.000
_cell.length_c   1.000
_cell.angle_alpha   90.00
_cell.angle_beta   90.00
_cell.angle_gamma   90.00
#
_symmetry.space_group_name_H-M   'P 1'
#
loop_
_entity.id
_entity.type
_entity.pdbx_description
1 polymer ?
#
loop_
_entity_poly.entity_id
_entity_poly.type
_entity_poly.pdbx_seq_one_letter_code
_entity_poly.pdbx_strand_id
1 'polypeptide(L)'
;MIKKYRHILALISLAIIGLTACKSQYDAILYGNDVSAKYALAFEMFEAKKYLKAAELFESLTIATNGTPQDDTVQYYWGLSNYYYGDYMTAESNFNQFISVYPFSPFTEKAKFYR
;
A
#
# COMPACT_ATOMS: atom_id res chain seq x y z
N MET A 1 -32.63 31.05 -26.14
CA MET A 1 -32.62 30.19 -24.92
C MET A 1 -31.39 29.28 -24.79
N ILE A 2 -30.79 28.78 -25.89
CA ILE A 2 -29.64 27.83 -25.86
C ILE A 2 -28.34 28.43 -25.26
N LYS A 3 -28.04 29.72 -25.49
CA LYS A 3 -26.82 30.37 -24.98
C LYS A 3 -26.77 30.43 -23.43
N LYS A 4 -27.91 30.53 -22.75
CA LYS A 4 -28.00 30.62 -21.28
C LYS A 4 -27.62 29.30 -20.62
N TYR A 5 -28.07 28.17 -21.20
CA TYR A 5 -27.71 26.84 -20.74
C TYR A 5 -26.27 26.45 -21.08
N ARG A 6 -25.68 27.02 -22.14
CA ARG A 6 -24.27 26.79 -22.50
C ARG A 6 -23.29 27.31 -21.46
N HIS A 7 -23.59 28.46 -20.84
CA HIS A 7 -22.79 28.99 -19.72
C HIS A 7 -22.98 28.20 -18.43
N ILE A 8 -24.19 27.70 -18.18
CA ILE A 8 -24.49 26.83 -17.03
C ILE A 8 -23.78 25.48 -17.18
N LEU A 9 -23.84 24.86 -18.37
CA LEU A 9 -23.11 23.63 -18.69
C LEU A 9 -21.59 23.81 -18.58
N ALA A 10 -21.04 24.94 -19.04
CA ALA A 10 -19.62 25.24 -18.91
C ALA A 10 -19.16 25.42 -17.45
N LEU A 11 -20.00 26.05 -16.61
CA LEU A 11 -19.73 26.21 -15.17
C LEU A 11 -19.83 24.87 -14.42
N ILE A 12 -20.78 24.02 -14.78
CA ILE A 12 -20.90 22.66 -14.22
C ILE A 12 -19.70 21.80 -14.64
N SER A 13 -19.27 21.86 -15.90
CA SER A 13 -18.07 21.12 -16.34
C SER A 13 -16.79 21.59 -15.65
N LEU A 14 -16.66 22.90 -15.38
CA LEU A 14 -15.50 23.45 -14.68
C LEU A 14 -15.50 23.07 -13.19
N ALA A 15 -16.66 22.99 -12.56
CA ALA A 15 -16.82 22.53 -11.18
C ALA A 15 -16.50 21.03 -11.01
N ILE A 16 -16.84 20.20 -12.01
CA ILE A 16 -16.54 18.75 -11.99
C ILE A 16 -15.03 18.49 -12.09
N ILE A 17 -14.28 19.30 -12.86
CA ILE A 17 -12.82 19.19 -12.99
C ILE A 17 -12.10 19.62 -11.69
N GLY A 18 -12.70 20.53 -10.91
CA GLY A 18 -12.15 20.97 -9.63
C GLY A 18 -12.16 19.91 -8.52
N LEU A 19 -13.02 18.90 -8.62
CA LEU A 19 -13.16 17.84 -7.61
C LEU A 19 -12.11 16.72 -7.76
N THR A 20 -11.40 16.63 -8.88
CA THR A 20 -10.42 15.56 -9.14
C THR A 20 -8.98 15.95 -8.82
N ALA A 21 -8.71 17.17 -8.36
CA ALA A 21 -7.36 17.74 -8.35
C ALA A 21 -6.55 17.56 -7.05
N CYS A 22 -7.10 16.94 -6.00
CA CYS A 22 -6.37 16.72 -4.75
C CYS A 22 -6.09 15.23 -4.53
N LYS A 23 -5.11 14.69 -5.25
CA LYS A 23 -4.50 13.40 -4.90
C LYS A 23 -3.82 13.55 -3.53
N SER A 24 -4.15 12.71 -2.56
CA SER A 24 -3.53 12.81 -1.24
C SER A 24 -2.02 12.52 -1.34
N GLN A 25 -1.20 13.04 -0.42
CA GLN A 25 0.24 12.75 -0.40
C GLN A 25 0.51 11.23 -0.36
N TYR A 26 -0.35 10.49 0.33
CA TYR A 26 -0.32 9.03 0.36
C TYR A 26 -0.48 8.43 -1.05
N ASP A 27 -1.55 8.81 -1.77
CA ASP A 27 -1.80 8.29 -3.11
C ASP A 27 -0.69 8.69 -4.10
N ALA A 28 -0.13 9.90 -3.94
CA ALA A 28 0.97 10.36 -4.77
C ALA A 28 2.20 9.44 -4.63
N ILE A 29 2.49 8.97 -3.41
CA ILE A 29 3.60 8.04 -3.13
C ILE A 29 3.23 6.61 -3.53
N LEU A 30 2.06 6.09 -3.13
CA LEU A 30 1.62 4.72 -3.42
C LEU A 30 1.65 4.39 -4.92
N TYR A 31 1.14 5.31 -5.75
CA TYR A 31 1.11 5.15 -7.20
C TYR A 31 2.32 5.74 -7.92
N GLY A 32 3.29 6.31 -7.18
CA GLY A 32 4.56 6.78 -7.72
C GLY A 32 5.55 5.65 -7.98
N ASN A 33 6.76 5.99 -8.45
CA ASN A 33 7.83 5.03 -8.75
C ASN A 33 9.01 5.10 -7.77
N ASP A 34 8.95 5.97 -6.76
CA ASP A 34 10.02 6.10 -5.76
C ASP A 34 9.89 5.00 -4.71
N VAL A 35 10.70 3.95 -4.87
CA VAL A 35 10.76 2.78 -3.99
C VAL A 35 11.15 3.18 -2.57
N SER A 36 12.11 4.09 -2.41
CA SER A 36 12.58 4.55 -1.10
C SER A 36 11.50 5.33 -0.35
N ALA A 37 10.77 6.21 -1.05
CA ALA A 37 9.66 6.95 -0.47
C ALA A 37 8.51 6.02 -0.05
N LYS A 38 8.18 5.03 -0.89
CA LYS A 38 7.16 4.00 -0.54
C LYS A 38 7.57 3.20 0.68
N TYR A 39 8.82 2.75 0.73
CA TYR A 39 9.34 1.97 1.86
C TYR A 39 9.24 2.77 3.16
N ALA A 40 9.73 4.01 3.18
CA ALA A 40 9.65 4.87 4.36
C ALA A 40 8.19 5.11 4.80
N LEU A 41 7.30 5.42 3.85
CA LEU A 41 5.89 5.64 4.15
C LEU A 41 5.18 4.36 4.64
N ALA A 42 5.56 3.18 4.15
CA ALA A 42 4.99 1.90 4.58
C ALA A 42 5.21 1.68 6.08
N PHE A 43 6.43 1.94 6.56
CA PHE A 43 6.76 1.90 7.98
C PHE A 43 6.03 2.97 8.78
N GLU A 44 5.97 4.21 8.29
CA GLU A 44 5.22 5.29 8.95
C GLU A 44 3.74 4.90 9.13
N MET A 45 3.11 4.34 8.09
CA MET A 45 1.71 3.90 8.16
C MET A 45 1.55 2.73 9.13
N PHE A 46 2.50 1.79 9.17
CA PHE A 46 2.47 0.66 10.10
C PHE A 46 2.59 1.12 11.56
N GLU A 47 3.56 1.99 11.86
CA GLU A 47 3.78 2.55 13.20
C GLU A 47 2.58 3.40 13.66
N ALA A 48 1.95 4.13 12.74
CA ALA A 48 0.71 4.87 12.97
C ALA A 48 -0.54 3.97 13.09
N LYS A 49 -0.39 2.64 13.06
CA LYS A 49 -1.48 1.64 13.10
C LYS A 49 -2.48 1.75 11.95
N LYS A 50 -2.08 2.39 10.85
CA LYS A 50 -2.87 2.49 9.61
C LYS A 50 -2.57 1.26 8.74
N TYR A 51 -2.90 0.08 9.27
CA TYR A 51 -2.42 -1.19 8.74
C TYR A 51 -2.86 -1.48 7.31
N LEU A 52 -4.08 -1.10 6.91
CA LEU A 52 -4.52 -1.22 5.51
C LEU A 52 -3.59 -0.46 4.55
N LYS A 53 -3.24 0.78 4.90
CA LYS A 53 -2.35 1.62 4.09
C LYS A 53 -0.91 1.10 4.07
N ALA A 54 -0.46 0.55 5.20
CA ALA A 54 0.83 -0.12 5.25
C ALA A 54 0.85 -1.34 4.33
N ALA A 55 -0.20 -2.17 4.36
CA ALA A 55 -0.32 -3.37 3.53
C ALA A 55 -0.27 -3.02 2.02
N GLU A 56 -1.02 -2.00 1.57
CA GLU A 56 -1.01 -1.54 0.17
C GLU A 56 0.40 -1.08 -0.28
N LEU A 57 1.10 -0.34 0.58
CA LEU A 57 2.47 0.12 0.28
C LEU A 57 3.46 -1.05 0.23
N PHE A 58 3.43 -1.96 1.21
CA PHE A 58 4.30 -3.14 1.22
C PHE A 58 4.03 -4.07 0.04
N GLU A 59 2.75 -4.30 -0.31
CA GLU A 59 2.38 -5.06 -1.52
C GLU A 59 3.02 -4.45 -2.77
N SER A 60 2.89 -3.12 -2.93
CA SER A 60 3.42 -2.41 -4.10
C SER A 60 4.96 -2.46 -4.21
N LEU A 61 5.65 -2.80 -3.12
CA LEU A 61 7.11 -2.91 -3.06
C LEU A 61 7.60 -4.32 -3.43
N THR A 62 6.77 -5.35 -3.32
CA THR A 62 7.18 -6.77 -3.45
C THR A 62 7.97 -7.08 -4.72
N ILE A 63 7.56 -6.53 -5.87
CA ILE A 63 8.26 -6.73 -7.15
C ILE A 63 9.60 -6.00 -7.17
N ALA A 64 9.64 -4.76 -6.68
CA ALA A 64 10.82 -3.91 -6.74
C ALA A 64 11.91 -4.33 -5.75
N THR A 65 11.53 -4.96 -4.64
CA THR A 65 12.46 -5.47 -3.63
C THR A 65 12.83 -6.93 -3.82
N ASN A 66 12.28 -7.63 -4.83
CA ASN A 66 12.55 -9.05 -5.00
C ASN A 66 14.06 -9.34 -5.14
N GLY A 67 14.58 -10.23 -4.30
CA GLY A 67 16.00 -10.59 -4.28
C GLY A 67 16.94 -9.52 -3.72
N THR A 68 16.42 -8.39 -3.22
CA THR A 68 17.24 -7.38 -2.53
C THR A 68 17.35 -7.69 -1.04
N PRO A 69 18.29 -7.04 -0.31
CA PRO A 69 18.38 -7.21 1.15
C PRO A 69 17.15 -6.74 1.93
N GLN A 70 16.22 -6.02 1.29
CA GLN A 70 14.98 -5.54 1.92
C GLN A 70 13.79 -6.49 1.68
N ASP A 71 13.94 -7.49 0.81
CA ASP A 71 12.83 -8.34 0.36
C ASP A 71 12.11 -9.03 1.52
N ASP A 72 12.87 -9.71 2.37
CA ASP A 72 12.30 -10.46 3.50
C ASP A 72 11.54 -9.53 4.47
N THR A 73 12.05 -8.33 4.67
CA THR A 73 11.43 -7.31 5.49
C THR A 73 10.10 -6.85 4.86
N VAL A 74 10.08 -6.52 3.56
CA VAL A 74 8.86 -6.12 2.86
C VAL A 74 7.81 -7.23 2.91
N GLN A 75 8.20 -8.47 2.61
CA GLN A 75 7.29 -9.62 2.59
C GLN A 75 6.72 -9.92 3.98
N TYR A 76 7.55 -9.87 5.03
CA TYR A 76 7.10 -10.06 6.41
C TYR A 76 6.14 -8.96 6.86
N TYR A 77 6.48 -7.70 6.61
CA TYR A 77 5.63 -6.57 7.02
C TYR A 77 4.34 -6.46 6.19
N TRP A 78 4.32 -6.96 4.96
CA TRP A 78 3.07 -7.11 4.20
C TRP A 78 2.09 -8.04 4.93
N GLY A 79 2.53 -9.25 5.26
CA GLY A 79 1.72 -10.21 6.03
C GLY A 79 1.32 -9.68 7.40
N LEU A 80 2.25 -9.05 8.12
CA LEU A 80 2.00 -8.49 9.44
C LEU A 80 1.00 -7.32 9.41
N SER A 81 1.05 -6.50 8.36
CA SER A 81 0.07 -5.42 8.15
C SER A 81 -1.32 -5.99 7.92
N ASN A 82 -1.46 -7.02 7.07
CA ASN A 82 -2.74 -7.68 6.84
C ASN A 82 -3.29 -8.34 8.12
N TYR A 83 -2.42 -8.98 8.91
CA TYR A 83 -2.80 -9.58 10.20
C TYR A 83 -3.37 -8.54 11.17
N TYR A 84 -2.66 -7.42 11.38
CA TYR A 84 -3.12 -6.38 12.30
C TYR A 84 -4.32 -5.58 11.76
N TYR A 85 -4.49 -5.52 10.44
CA TYR A 85 -5.71 -5.00 9.84
C TYR A 85 -6.92 -5.91 10.08
N GLY A 86 -6.69 -7.21 10.28
CA GLY A 86 -7.73 -8.23 10.48
C GLY A 86 -8.08 -9.04 9.23
N ASP A 87 -7.31 -8.88 8.14
CA ASP A 87 -7.40 -9.75 6.96
C ASP A 87 -6.53 -10.99 7.15
N TYR A 88 -7.03 -11.90 8.00
CA TYR A 88 -6.31 -13.11 8.37
C TYR A 88 -6.11 -14.08 7.21
N MET A 89 -7.01 -14.11 6.23
CA MET A 89 -6.85 -14.96 5.05
C MET A 89 -5.67 -14.51 4.20
N THR A 90 -5.57 -13.21 3.94
CA THR A 90 -4.43 -12.67 3.19
C THR A 90 -3.14 -12.81 4.00
N ALA A 91 -3.18 -12.56 5.32
CA ALA A 91 -2.03 -12.72 6.21
C ALA A 91 -1.52 -14.17 6.24
N GLU A 92 -2.40 -15.17 6.37
CA GLU A 92 -2.03 -16.59 6.33
C GLU A 92 -1.32 -16.94 5.02
N SER A 93 -1.85 -16.48 3.89
CA SER A 93 -1.22 -16.66 2.58
C SER A 93 0.16 -16.00 2.50
N ASN A 94 0.28 -14.74 2.97
CA ASN A 94 1.54 -14.01 3.01
C ASN A 94 2.58 -14.76 3.87
N PHE A 95 2.22 -15.21 5.06
CA PHE A 95 3.16 -15.87 5.97
C PHE A 95 3.52 -17.29 5.51
N ASN A 96 2.59 -18.04 4.90
CA ASN A 96 2.92 -19.31 4.26
C ASN A 96 3.98 -19.14 3.16
N GLN A 97 3.79 -18.15 2.30
CA GLN A 97 4.77 -17.81 1.26
C GLN A 97 6.10 -17.38 1.87
N PHE A 98 6.06 -16.49 2.88
CA PHE A 98 7.24 -16.00 3.57
C PHE A 98 8.09 -17.13 4.17
N ILE A 99 7.47 -18.04 4.91
CA ILE A 99 8.17 -19.17 5.54
C ILE A 99 8.79 -20.10 4.49
N SER A 100 8.12 -20.28 3.34
CA SER A 100 8.63 -21.11 2.25
C SER A 100 9.82 -20.47 1.53
N VAL A 101 9.80 -19.15 1.31
CA VAL A 101 10.84 -18.45 0.54
C VAL A 101 12.02 -18.03 1.40
N TYR A 102 11.78 -17.62 2.65
CA TYR A 102 12.79 -17.12 3.58
C TYR A 102 12.84 -17.97 4.86
N PRO A 103 13.18 -19.27 4.79
CA PRO A 103 13.19 -20.15 5.97
C PRO A 103 14.26 -19.80 7.01
N PHE A 104 15.23 -18.94 6.67
CA PHE A 104 16.35 -18.52 7.53
C PHE A 104 16.32 -17.03 7.92
N SER A 105 15.24 -16.31 7.59
CA SER A 105 15.10 -14.91 8.00
C SER A 105 14.97 -14.78 9.52
N PRO A 106 15.47 -13.70 10.14
CA PRO A 106 15.19 -13.41 11.55
C PRO A 106 13.69 -13.28 11.86
N PHE A 107 12.84 -13.11 10.85
CA PHE A 107 11.39 -13.01 11.01
C PHE A 107 10.67 -14.36 10.94
N THR A 108 11.32 -15.45 10.50
CA THR A 108 10.65 -16.73 10.19
C THR A 108 9.92 -17.34 11.39
N GLU A 109 10.53 -17.32 12.58
CA GLU A 109 9.88 -17.85 13.78
C GLU A 109 8.65 -17.02 14.19
N LYS A 110 8.69 -15.71 13.99
CA LYS A 110 7.51 -14.84 14.22
C LYS A 110 6.45 -15.06 13.15
N ALA A 111 6.84 -15.22 11.88
CA ALA A 111 5.91 -15.51 10.80
C ALA A 111 5.14 -16.82 11.04
N LYS A 112 5.81 -17.87 11.56
CA LYS A 112 5.15 -19.13 11.95
C LYS A 112 4.11 -18.96 13.05
N PHE A 113 4.28 -17.98 13.93
CA PHE A 113 3.31 -17.66 14.98
C PHE A 113 2.10 -16.90 14.46
N TYR A 114 2.26 -16.03 13.46
CA TYR A 114 1.18 -15.21 12.89
C TYR A 114 0.41 -15.87 11.75
N ARG A 115 0.95 -16.94 11.15
CA ARG A 115 0.22 -17.76 10.19
C ARG A 115 -0.95 -18.46 10.87
#